data_AF-A0AAV1LGC2-F1
#
_entry.id   AF-A0AAV1LGC2-F1
#
_cell.length_a   1.000
_cell.length_b   1.000
_cell.length_c   1.000
_cell.angle_alpha   90.00
_cell.angle_beta   90.00
_cell.angle_gamma   90.00
#
_symmetry.space_group_name_H-M   'P 1'
#
loop_
_entity.id
_entity.type
_entity.pdbx_description
1 polymer ?
#
loop_
_entity_poly.entity_id
_entity_poly.type
_entity_poly.pdbx_seq_one_letter_code
_entity_poly.pdbx_strand_id
1 'polypeptide(L)'
;MKSVICFALLAVVSVALCDTVSHSRGCIYIMGRCDRECEEGTQAYALGCGYLTKEATCDEPNPQPDTRGKICDFSACYCAPPTVRDTLTKKCVPLEECTKKE
;
A
#
# COMPACT_ATOMS: atom_id res chain seq x y z
N MET A 1 -0.58 -16.83 43.85
CA MET A 1 0.70 -16.34 43.30
C MET A 1 1.08 -17.05 42.00
N LYS A 2 1.14 -18.39 41.96
CA LYS A 2 1.43 -19.15 40.72
C LYS A 2 0.51 -18.82 39.54
N SER A 3 -0.80 -18.69 39.78
CA SER A 3 -1.77 -18.39 38.71
C SER A 3 -1.61 -16.98 38.13
N VAL A 4 -1.20 -15.99 38.95
CA VAL A 4 -0.97 -14.61 38.51
C VAL A 4 0.26 -14.53 37.61
N ILE A 5 1.31 -15.31 37.93
CA ILE A 5 2.52 -15.41 37.12
C ILE A 5 2.20 -16.06 35.76
N CYS A 6 1.35 -17.09 35.72
CA CYS A 6 0.93 -17.70 34.46
C CYS A 6 0.17 -16.72 33.54
N PHE A 7 -0.74 -15.92 34.09
CA PHE A 7 -1.47 -14.92 33.30
C PHE A 7 -0.55 -13.79 32.80
N ALA A 8 0.43 -13.36 33.60
CA ALA A 8 1.41 -12.37 33.18
C ALA A 8 2.29 -12.88 32.02
N LEU A 9 2.72 -14.14 32.08
CA LEU A 9 3.53 -14.75 31.01
C LEU A 9 2.73 -14.91 29.71
N LEU A 10 1.45 -15.30 29.80
CA LEU A 10 0.56 -15.37 28.63
C LEU A 10 0.34 -14.00 27.98
N ALA A 11 0.18 -12.95 28.80
CA ALA A 11 0.03 -11.58 28.29
C ALA A 11 1.29 -11.11 27.53
N VAL A 12 2.48 -11.35 28.07
CA VAL A 12 3.75 -10.96 27.42
C VAL A 12 3.95 -11.70 26.09
N VAL A 13 3.62 -12.99 26.04
CA VAL A 13 3.72 -13.79 24.79
C VAL A 13 2.74 -13.28 23.73
N SER A 14 1.52 -12.91 24.10
CA SER A 14 0.55 -12.37 23.14
C SER A 14 0.96 -11.02 22.52
N VAL A 15 1.61 -10.14 23.28
CA VAL A 15 2.15 -8.86 22.75
C VAL A 15 3.34 -9.10 21.83
N ALA A 16 4.18 -10.10 22.11
CA ALA A 16 5.34 -10.43 21.27
C ALA A 16 4.97 -11.08 19.93
N LEU A 17 3.80 -11.72 19.84
CA LEU A 17 3.26 -12.33 18.62
C LEU A 17 2.39 -11.38 17.79
N CYS A 18 2.12 -10.17 18.28
CA CYS A 18 1.63 -9.11 17.42
C CYS A 18 2.77 -8.75 16.47
N ASP A 19 2.75 -9.37 15.29
CA ASP A 19 3.43 -8.92 14.09
C ASP A 19 2.97 -7.49 13.80
N THR A 20 3.58 -6.53 14.50
CA THR A 20 3.59 -5.13 14.13
C THR A 20 4.51 -5.03 12.94
N VAL A 21 4.09 -5.60 11.81
CA VAL A 21 4.74 -5.34 10.55
C VAL A 21 4.39 -3.90 10.21
N SER A 22 5.17 -2.98 10.80
CA SER A 22 5.42 -1.67 10.24
C SER A 22 6.21 -1.91 8.94
N HIS A 23 5.61 -2.60 7.98
CA HIS A 23 6.01 -2.42 6.60
C HIS A 23 5.80 -0.94 6.37
N SER A 24 6.91 -0.21 6.27
CA SER A 24 6.86 1.18 5.86
C SER A 24 6.06 1.20 4.57
N ARG A 25 4.86 1.79 4.61
CA ARG A 25 4.01 2.04 3.44
C ARG A 25 4.78 2.86 2.40
N GLY A 26 5.94 3.41 2.79
CA GLY A 26 6.76 4.30 2.02
C GLY A 26 6.19 5.70 2.05
N CYS A 27 6.84 6.59 1.32
CA CYS A 27 6.40 7.96 1.17
C CYS A 27 6.63 8.47 -0.23
N ILE A 28 5.91 9.53 -0.56
CA ILE A 28 6.15 10.31 -1.76
C ILE A 28 7.39 11.17 -1.50
N TYR A 29 8.34 11.09 -2.43
CA TYR A 29 9.59 11.84 -2.37
C TYR A 29 9.51 13.04 -3.29
N ILE A 30 9.90 14.21 -2.77
CA ILE A 30 10.09 15.44 -3.53
C ILE A 30 11.56 15.85 -3.34
N MET A 31 12.31 15.93 -4.44
CA MET A 31 13.75 16.24 -4.43
C MET A 31 14.57 15.38 -3.43
N GLY A 32 14.26 14.08 -3.36
CA GLY A 32 14.96 13.13 -2.49
C GLY A 32 14.61 13.22 -1.00
N ARG A 33 13.62 14.06 -0.62
CA ARG A 33 13.08 14.08 0.75
C ARG A 33 11.68 13.49 0.77
N CYS A 34 11.42 12.71 1.81
CA CYS A 34 10.12 12.18 2.16
C CYS A 34 9.20 13.37 2.49
N ASP A 35 8.23 13.64 1.61
CA ASP A 35 7.30 14.76 1.76
C ASP A 35 6.06 14.33 2.56
N ARG A 36 5.47 13.18 2.20
CA ARG A 36 4.31 12.62 2.88
C ARG A 36 4.29 11.10 2.86
N GLU A 37 3.92 10.49 3.97
CA GLU A 37 3.69 9.05 4.06
C GLU A 37 2.49 8.62 3.21
N CYS A 38 2.56 7.39 2.72
CA CYS A 38 1.47 6.80 1.97
C CYS A 38 0.28 6.42 2.86
N GLU A 39 -0.92 6.65 2.33
CA GLU A 39 -2.20 6.37 2.99
C GLU A 39 -2.36 4.88 3.32
N GLU A 40 -3.25 4.56 4.27
CA GLU A 40 -3.52 3.17 4.61
C GLU A 40 -4.00 2.37 3.40
N GLY A 41 -3.49 1.14 3.25
CA GLY A 41 -3.80 0.28 2.09
C GLY A 41 -3.03 0.64 0.81
N THR A 42 -2.18 1.66 0.85
CA THR A 42 -1.29 2.04 -0.26
C THR A 42 0.17 1.78 0.07
N GLN A 43 0.97 1.67 -0.98
CA GLN A 43 2.42 1.53 -0.93
C GLN A 43 3.08 2.53 -1.88
N ALA A 44 4.27 3.00 -1.51
CA ALA A 44 5.06 3.87 -2.36
C ALA A 44 5.51 3.12 -3.61
N TYR A 45 5.07 3.63 -4.75
CA TYR A 45 5.58 3.30 -6.06
C TYR A 45 6.60 4.36 -6.44
N ALA A 46 7.86 3.99 -6.49
CA ALA A 46 8.94 4.84 -6.97
C ALA A 46 9.63 4.16 -8.13
N LEU A 47 9.76 4.89 -9.24
CA LEU A 47 10.63 4.51 -10.33
C LEU A 47 11.84 5.42 -10.34
N GLY A 48 13.00 4.87 -10.69
CA GLY A 48 14.07 5.69 -11.28
C GLY A 48 13.62 6.20 -12.65
N CYS A 49 14.48 6.06 -13.67
CA CYS A 49 14.08 6.33 -15.05
C CYS A 49 13.44 5.09 -15.70
N GLY A 50 12.12 5.09 -15.89
CA GLY A 50 11.37 3.94 -16.41
C GLY A 50 10.12 4.32 -17.20
N TYR A 51 9.48 3.33 -17.82
CA TYR A 51 8.15 3.53 -18.40
C TYR A 51 7.12 3.61 -17.28
N LEU A 52 6.21 4.57 -17.38
CA LEU A 52 5.19 4.77 -16.35
C LEU A 52 4.11 3.70 -16.51
N THR A 53 3.94 2.87 -15.49
CA THR A 53 2.73 2.06 -15.33
C THR A 53 1.74 2.84 -14.46
N LYS A 54 0.51 3.00 -14.94
CA LYS A 54 -0.56 3.63 -14.16
C LYS A 54 -0.95 2.74 -12.97
N GLU A 55 -1.58 3.34 -11.96
CA GLU A 55 -2.18 2.58 -10.88
C GLU A 55 -3.28 1.66 -11.41
N ALA A 56 -3.36 0.43 -10.88
CA ALA A 56 -4.45 -0.48 -11.18
C ALA A 56 -5.77 0.04 -10.58
N THR A 57 -6.82 0.04 -11.39
CA THR A 57 -8.14 0.52 -10.99
C THR A 57 -9.19 -0.56 -11.22
N CYS A 58 -10.40 -0.38 -10.66
CA CYS A 58 -11.53 -1.25 -10.96
C CYS A 58 -11.88 -1.30 -12.47
N ASP A 59 -11.62 -0.22 -13.20
CA ASP A 59 -11.87 -0.14 -14.66
C ASP A 59 -10.75 -0.77 -15.49
N GLU A 60 -9.51 -0.66 -15.01
CA GLU A 60 -8.31 -1.18 -15.65
C GLU A 60 -7.42 -1.86 -14.59
N PRO A 61 -7.70 -3.14 -14.24
CA PRO A 61 -7.02 -3.83 -13.15
C PRO A 61 -5.60 -4.27 -13.50
N ASN A 62 -5.28 -4.39 -14.80
CA ASN A 62 -3.97 -4.76 -15.31
C ASN A 62 -3.44 -3.69 -16.28
N PRO A 63 -3.10 -2.49 -15.78
CA PRO A 63 -2.63 -1.40 -16.63
C PRO A 63 -1.28 -1.78 -17.25
N GLN A 64 -1.12 -1.48 -18.53
CA GLN A 64 0.14 -1.70 -19.23
C GLN A 64 1.06 -0.47 -19.10
N PRO A 65 2.39 -0.66 -19.12
CA PRO A 65 3.34 0.46 -19.12
C PRO A 65 3.16 1.35 -20.35
N ASP A 66 3.16 2.67 -20.17
CA ASP A 66 3.18 3.63 -21.28
C ASP A 66 4.59 3.72 -21.88
N THR A 67 4.75 3.21 -23.10
CA THR A 67 6.04 3.13 -23.79
C THR A 67 6.39 4.36 -24.60
N ARG A 68 5.54 5.40 -24.62
CA ARG A 68 5.77 6.62 -25.43
C ARG A 68 6.91 7.50 -24.89
N GLY A 69 7.31 7.29 -23.64
CA GLY A 69 8.42 8.02 -23.03
C GLY A 69 8.78 7.45 -21.66
N LYS A 70 10.04 7.65 -21.25
CA LYS A 70 10.50 7.31 -19.89
C LYS A 70 10.33 8.51 -18.99
N ILE A 71 9.85 8.28 -17.77
CA ILE A 71 9.75 9.27 -16.71
C ILE A 71 10.82 8.93 -15.67
N CYS A 72 11.49 9.96 -15.16
CA CYS A 72 12.49 9.86 -14.10
C CYS A 72 11.95 10.51 -12.82
N ASP A 73 12.47 10.04 -11.68
CA ASP A 73 12.19 10.59 -10.34
C ASP A 73 10.69 10.69 -10.02
N PHE A 74 9.92 9.72 -10.52
CA PHE A 74 8.49 9.62 -10.24
C PHE A 74 8.25 8.81 -8.98
N SER A 75 7.52 9.39 -8.03
CA SER A 75 7.02 8.70 -6.86
C SER A 75 5.53 8.99 -6.64
N ALA A 76 4.77 7.95 -6.29
CA ALA A 76 3.35 8.00 -6.02
C ALA A 76 2.97 6.95 -4.96
N CYS A 77 1.77 7.06 -4.38
CA CYS A 77 1.22 6.02 -3.50
C CYS A 77 0.15 5.26 -4.27
N TYR A 78 0.40 3.97 -4.55
CA TYR A 78 -0.53 3.09 -5.26
C TYR A 78 -1.08 2.04 -4.32
N CYS A 79 -2.28 1.51 -4.63
CA CYS A 79 -2.83 0.38 -3.88
C CYS A 79 -1.86 -0.80 -3.82
N ALA A 80 -1.73 -1.42 -2.65
CA ALA A 80 -0.87 -2.58 -2.47
C ALA A 80 -1.47 -3.81 -3.20
N PRO A 81 -0.68 -4.58 -3.96
CA PRO A 81 -1.15 -5.83 -4.54
C PRO A 81 -1.68 -6.78 -3.45
N PRO A 82 -2.80 -7.50 -3.68
CA PRO A 82 -3.53 -7.66 -4.95
C PRO A 82 -4.72 -6.69 -5.11
N THR A 83 -4.75 -5.56 -4.41
CA THR A 83 -5.90 -4.63 -4.44
C THR A 83 -5.81 -3.62 -5.59
N VAL A 84 -6.97 -3.10 -6.00
CA VAL A 84 -7.12 -2.07 -7.04
C VAL A 84 -7.79 -0.83 -6.47
N ARG A 85 -7.57 0.33 -7.10
CA ARG A 85 -8.24 1.58 -6.71
C ARG A 85 -9.67 1.62 -7.27
N ASP A 86 -10.65 1.71 -6.38
CA ASP A 86 -12.00 2.08 -6.75
C ASP A 86 -12.06 3.59 -7.01
N THR A 87 -12.34 3.96 -8.26
CA THR A 87 -12.34 5.37 -8.69
C THR A 87 -13.52 6.16 -8.12
N LEU A 88 -14.58 5.50 -7.66
CA LEU A 88 -15.76 6.11 -7.05
C LEU A 88 -15.54 6.37 -5.56
N THR A 89 -15.13 5.34 -4.81
CA THR A 89 -14.95 5.44 -3.36
C THR A 89 -13.56 5.94 -2.95
N LYS A 90 -12.61 5.98 -3.90
CA LYS A 90 -11.19 6.31 -3.71
C LYS A 90 -10.42 5.34 -2.82
N LYS A 91 -11.03 4.20 -2.45
CA LYS A 91 -10.43 3.18 -1.59
C LYS A 91 -9.69 2.12 -2.41
N CYS A 92 -8.71 1.48 -1.78
CA CYS A 92 -8.11 0.26 -2.28
C CYS A 92 -8.98 -0.93 -1.86
N VAL A 93 -9.47 -1.69 -2.83
CA VAL A 93 -10.39 -2.81 -2.62
C VAL A 93 -9.94 -4.01 -3.45
N PRO A 94 -10.28 -5.25 -3.06
CA PRO A 94 -10.24 -6.40 -3.96
C PRO A 94 -11.04 -6.14 -5.24
N LEU A 95 -10.65 -6.73 -6.36
CA LEU A 95 -11.31 -6.52 -7.65
C LEU A 95 -12.80 -6.92 -7.61
N GLU A 96 -13.13 -7.92 -6.80
CA GLU A 96 -14.48 -8.45 -6.60
C GLU A 96 -15.40 -7.48 -5.83
N GLU A 97 -14.81 -6.54 -5.09
CA GLU A 97 -15.51 -5.54 -4.27
C GLU A 97 -15.62 -4.18 -4.97
N CYS A 98 -15.26 -4.10 -6.25
CA CYS A 98 -15.38 -2.89 -7.03
C CYS A 98 -16.84 -2.41 -7.13
N THR A 99 -17.06 -1.14 -6.82
CA THR A 99 -18.37 -0.50 -6.94
C THR A 99 -18.85 -0.56 -8.39
N LYS A 100 -20.02 -1.17 -8.60
CA LYS A 100 -20.64 -1.26 -9.94
C LYS A 100 -21.11 0.14 -10.36
N LYS A 101 -20.73 0.54 -11.56
CA LYS A 101 -21.29 1.74 -12.20
C LYS A 101 -22.72 1.42 -12.64
N GLU A 102 -23.69 2.18 -12.14
CA GLU A 102 -25.07 2.18 -12.65
C GLU A 102 -25.17 2.85 -14.01
#